data_AF-A0A957G7V9-F1
#
_entry.id   AF-A0A957G7V9-F1
#
_cell.length_a   1.000
_cell.length_b   1.000
_cell.length_c   1.000
_cell.angle_alpha   90.00
_cell.angle_beta   90.00
_cell.angle_gamma   90.00
#
_symmetry.space_group_name_H-M   'P 1'
#
loop_
_entity.id
_entity.type
_entity.pdbx_description
1 polymer ?
#
loop_
_entity_poly.entity_id
_entity_poly.type
_entity_poly.pdbx_seq_one_letter_code
_entity_poly.pdbx_strand_id
1 'polypeptide(L)'
;GERSLEENYLQGAYGTYGYGFSARAIVEAGHYLQNHTDPADPIFVWSFEPAVYFLSERASASRFIFNFPLYGDFAWPEYRDAFLAEMAANRPRIILVARNDAMPWVSGTQDDSQAAFEKFLPFKQFVESEYEPVGQVAQFTIYERKAQASSEQ
;
A
#
# COMPACT_ATOMS: atom_id res chain seq x y z
N GLY A 1 -31.09 -7.09 3.68
CA GLY A 1 -29.70 -6.65 3.40
C GLY A 1 -29.22 -7.37 2.17
N GLU A 2 -29.78 -7.03 1.01
CA GLU A 2 -29.67 -7.82 -0.23
C GLU A 2 -28.61 -7.30 -1.20
N ARG A 3 -27.74 -6.38 -0.75
CA ARG A 3 -26.77 -5.72 -1.63
C ARG A 3 -25.37 -6.29 -1.44
N SER A 4 -24.64 -6.41 -2.55
CA SER A 4 -23.25 -6.80 -2.51
C SER A 4 -22.39 -5.71 -1.86
N LEU A 5 -21.19 -6.08 -1.41
CA LEU A 5 -20.20 -5.11 -0.91
C LEU A 5 -19.90 -4.05 -1.99
N GLU A 6 -19.74 -4.49 -3.24
CA GLU A 6 -19.46 -3.63 -4.39
C GLU A 6 -20.58 -2.59 -4.63
N GLU A 7 -21.85 -2.99 -4.55
CA GLU A 7 -23.00 -2.09 -4.72
C GLU A 7 -23.08 -1.01 -3.63
N ASN A 8 -22.65 -1.31 -2.41
CA ASN A 8 -22.59 -0.31 -1.33
C ASN A 8 -21.42 0.66 -1.51
N TYR A 9 -20.30 0.19 -2.08
CA TYR A 9 -19.07 0.97 -2.23
C TYR A 9 -19.09 1.92 -3.44
N LEU A 10 -19.90 1.62 -4.47
CA LEU A 10 -20.06 2.48 -5.65
C LEU A 10 -21.09 3.60 -5.46
N GLN A 11 -21.96 3.53 -4.44
CA GLN A 11 -22.78 4.67 -4.07
C GLN A 11 -21.94 5.70 -3.30
N GLY A 12 -21.80 6.91 -3.86
CA GLY A 12 -20.96 8.00 -3.35
C GLY A 12 -21.28 8.55 -1.95
N ALA A 13 -22.15 7.90 -1.18
CA ALA A 13 -22.42 8.23 0.23
C ALA A 13 -21.59 7.38 1.21
N TYR A 14 -21.05 6.22 0.80
CA TYR A 14 -20.20 5.39 1.66
C TYR A 14 -18.74 5.81 1.49
N GLY A 15 -18.12 6.30 2.56
CA GLY A 15 -16.70 6.65 2.57
C GLY A 15 -16.34 8.05 2.09
N THR A 16 -17.30 8.91 1.74
CA THR A 16 -17.03 10.32 1.40
C THR A 16 -16.85 11.22 2.63
N TYR A 17 -16.27 10.69 3.72
CA TYR A 17 -16.03 11.43 4.96
C TYR A 17 -14.93 12.50 4.85
N GLY A 18 -14.43 12.81 3.65
CA GLY A 18 -13.60 14.01 3.41
C GLY A 18 -12.17 13.96 3.97
N TYR A 19 -11.71 12.79 4.44
CA TYR A 19 -10.42 12.61 5.11
C TYR A 19 -9.47 11.65 4.36
N GLY A 20 -9.56 11.58 3.03
CA GLY A 20 -8.68 10.73 2.21
C GLY A 20 -9.10 9.26 2.08
N PHE A 21 -10.09 8.83 2.85
CA PHE A 21 -10.75 7.53 2.67
C PHE A 21 -11.61 7.54 1.40
N SER A 22 -11.50 6.49 0.59
CA SER A 22 -12.34 6.28 -0.60
C SER A 22 -12.66 4.81 -0.76
N ALA A 23 -13.89 4.43 -0.42
CA ALA A 23 -14.35 3.05 -0.51
C ALA A 23 -14.12 2.49 -1.94
N ARG A 24 -14.51 3.27 -2.94
CA ARG A 24 -14.28 2.96 -4.36
C ARG A 24 -12.80 2.70 -4.68
N ALA A 25 -11.88 3.52 -4.16
CA ALA A 25 -10.45 3.34 -4.43
C ALA A 25 -9.91 2.02 -3.86
N ILE A 26 -10.39 1.59 -2.69
CA ILE A 26 -10.00 0.33 -2.06
C ILE A 26 -10.48 -0.86 -2.90
N VAL A 27 -11.72 -0.80 -3.42
CA VAL A 27 -12.28 -1.84 -4.31
C VAL A 27 -11.51 -1.90 -5.62
N GLU A 28 -11.27 -0.75 -6.27
CA GLU A 28 -10.50 -0.69 -7.51
C GLU A 28 -9.07 -1.22 -7.34
N ALA A 29 -8.40 -0.87 -6.23
CA ALA A 29 -7.09 -1.42 -5.88
C ALA A 29 -7.13 -2.93 -5.66
N GLY A 30 -8.16 -3.43 -4.95
CA GLY A 30 -8.37 -4.86 -4.72
C GLY A 30 -8.48 -5.66 -6.02
N HIS A 31 -9.34 -5.22 -6.94
CA HIS A 31 -9.49 -5.85 -8.25
C HIS A 31 -8.24 -5.73 -9.12
N TYR A 32 -7.56 -4.58 -9.08
CA TYR A 32 -6.29 -4.43 -9.78
C TYR A 32 -5.28 -5.49 -9.32
N LEU A 33 -5.10 -5.65 -8.01
CA LEU A 33 -4.18 -6.64 -7.45
C LEU A 33 -4.57 -8.07 -7.83
N GLN A 34 -5.86 -8.43 -7.77
CA GLN A 34 -6.34 -9.75 -8.19
C GLN A 34 -5.99 -10.09 -9.64
N ASN A 35 -6.06 -9.10 -10.54
CA ASN A 35 -5.81 -9.28 -11.96
C ASN A 35 -4.32 -9.23 -12.35
N HIS A 36 -3.43 -8.76 -11.46
CA HIS A 36 -2.01 -8.53 -11.75
C HIS A 36 -1.05 -9.32 -10.85
N THR A 37 -1.58 -10.19 -9.98
CA THR A 37 -0.76 -11.02 -9.06
C THR A 37 -1.34 -12.42 -8.91
N ASP A 38 -0.49 -13.40 -8.64
CA ASP A 38 -0.93 -14.74 -8.27
C ASP A 38 -1.46 -14.75 -6.82
N PRO A 39 -2.40 -15.65 -6.44
CA PRO A 39 -2.92 -15.72 -5.07
C PRO A 39 -1.86 -15.91 -3.97
N ALA A 40 -0.71 -16.49 -4.32
CA ALA A 40 0.41 -16.71 -3.40
C ALA A 40 1.40 -15.53 -3.37
N ASP A 41 1.28 -14.56 -4.29
CA ASP A 41 2.17 -13.40 -4.32
C ASP A 41 1.87 -12.48 -3.13
N PRO A 42 2.87 -12.17 -2.28
CA PRO A 42 2.68 -11.16 -1.26
C PRO A 42 2.66 -9.77 -1.88
N ILE A 43 1.91 -8.85 -1.29
CA ILE A 43 1.83 -7.45 -1.69
C ILE A 43 2.14 -6.54 -0.50
N PHE A 44 2.38 -5.27 -0.75
CA PHE A 44 2.46 -4.30 0.34
C PHE A 44 1.71 -3.01 0.00
N VAL A 45 0.94 -2.50 0.94
CA VAL A 45 0.14 -1.29 0.79
C VAL A 45 0.62 -0.26 1.80
N TRP A 46 1.42 0.71 1.33
CA TRP A 46 1.86 1.87 2.12
C TRP A 46 0.72 2.91 2.16
N SER A 47 -0.18 2.73 3.13
CA SER A 47 -1.35 3.59 3.34
C SER A 47 -2.00 3.38 4.72
N PHE A 48 -3.13 4.07 4.95
CA PHE A 48 -4.07 3.81 6.04
C PHE A 48 -5.17 2.77 5.70
N GLU A 49 -5.08 2.11 4.55
CA GLU A 49 -6.17 1.31 3.95
C GLU A 49 -5.87 -0.21 3.90
N PRO A 50 -5.91 -0.93 5.04
CA PRO A 50 -5.61 -2.37 5.10
C PRO A 50 -6.71 -3.21 4.44
N ALA A 51 -7.89 -2.63 4.22
CA ALA A 51 -9.02 -3.30 3.57
C ALA A 51 -8.66 -3.76 2.15
N VAL A 52 -7.65 -3.15 1.52
CA VAL A 52 -7.10 -3.61 0.24
C VAL A 52 -6.60 -5.06 0.33
N TYR A 53 -5.96 -5.49 1.43
CA TYR A 53 -5.52 -6.89 1.60
C TYR A 53 -6.70 -7.86 1.62
N PHE A 54 -7.77 -7.48 2.33
CA PHE A 54 -8.98 -8.30 2.41
C PHE A 54 -9.66 -8.42 1.04
N LEU A 55 -9.85 -7.32 0.31
CA LEU A 55 -10.51 -7.31 -0.99
C LEU A 55 -9.69 -7.94 -2.11
N SER A 56 -8.36 -7.83 -2.05
CA SER A 56 -7.47 -8.45 -3.04
C SER A 56 -7.25 -9.95 -2.78
N GLU A 57 -7.56 -10.43 -1.58
CA GLU A 57 -7.18 -11.78 -1.12
C GLU A 57 -5.68 -12.05 -1.31
N ARG A 58 -4.85 -11.08 -0.92
CA ARG A 58 -3.38 -11.20 -0.97
C ARG A 58 -2.79 -11.01 0.42
N ALA A 59 -1.78 -11.81 0.74
CA ALA A 59 -1.03 -11.66 1.98
C ALA A 59 -0.20 -10.38 1.96
N SER A 60 -0.05 -9.75 3.13
CA SER A 60 0.91 -8.66 3.28
C SER A 60 2.34 -9.20 3.35
N ALA A 61 3.27 -8.55 2.66
CA ALA A 61 4.70 -8.83 2.75
C ALA A 61 5.32 -8.43 4.10
N SER A 62 4.56 -7.76 4.98
CA SER A 62 5.03 -7.37 6.29
C SER A 62 3.90 -7.47 7.32
N ARG A 63 4.26 -7.61 8.60
CA ARG A 63 3.29 -7.52 9.71
C ARG A 63 2.68 -6.11 9.84
N PHE A 64 3.32 -5.09 9.26
CA PHE A 64 2.84 -3.71 9.29
C PHE A 64 1.79 -3.47 8.21
N ILE A 65 0.54 -3.87 8.47
CA ILE A 65 -0.58 -3.70 7.52
C ILE A 65 -1.05 -2.24 7.34
N PHE A 66 -0.45 -1.30 8.08
CA PHE A 66 -0.60 0.15 7.93
C PHE A 66 0.79 0.80 7.99
N ASN A 67 0.93 1.99 7.38
CA ASN A 67 2.20 2.72 7.39
C ASN A 67 2.43 3.59 8.63
N PHE A 68 1.40 4.02 9.37
CA PHE A 68 1.56 4.99 10.46
C PHE A 68 2.50 4.59 11.61
N PRO A 69 2.74 3.30 11.94
CA PRO A 69 3.80 2.95 12.90
C PRO A 69 5.22 3.22 12.39
N LEU A 70 5.37 3.51 11.09
CA LEU A 70 6.65 3.61 10.39
C LEU A 70 7.02 5.07 10.06
N TYR A 71 6.14 6.04 10.32
CA TYR A 71 6.42 7.46 10.05
C TYR A 71 5.69 8.41 11.02
N GLY A 72 6.01 9.70 10.94
CA GLY A 72 5.45 10.71 11.84
C GLY A 72 6.08 10.69 13.23
N ASP A 73 5.36 11.21 14.22
CA ASP A 73 5.85 11.38 15.60
C ASP A 73 6.09 10.04 16.32
N PHE A 74 5.54 8.96 15.79
CA PHE A 74 5.60 7.61 16.38
C PHE A 74 6.52 6.65 15.59
N ALA A 75 7.37 7.18 14.72
CA ALA A 75 8.23 6.38 13.86
C ALA A 75 9.41 5.74 14.62
N TRP A 76 9.16 4.63 15.29
CA TRP A 76 10.20 3.93 16.05
C TRP A 76 11.23 3.27 15.11
N PRO A 77 12.54 3.54 15.30
CA PRO A 77 13.59 2.99 14.44
C PRO A 77 13.53 1.46 14.33
N GLU A 78 13.23 0.77 15.41
CA GLU A 78 13.18 -0.70 15.46
C GLU A 78 12.06 -1.25 14.58
N TYR A 79 10.96 -0.51 14.40
CA TYR A 79 9.86 -0.90 13.53
C TYR A 79 10.21 -0.68 12.06
N ARG A 80 10.93 0.39 11.75
CA ARG A 80 11.48 0.64 10.41
C ARG A 80 12.48 -0.43 10.00
N ASP A 81 13.37 -0.82 10.91
CA ASP A 81 14.36 -1.86 10.64
C ASP A 81 13.70 -3.23 10.43
N ALA A 82 12.75 -3.60 11.30
CA ALA A 82 11.97 -4.82 11.13
C ALA A 82 11.16 -4.81 9.82
N PHE A 83 10.53 -3.69 9.49
CA PHE A 83 9.79 -3.51 8.24
C PHE A 83 10.68 -3.72 7.02
N LEU A 84 11.84 -3.05 6.96
CA LEU A 84 12.78 -3.18 5.83
C LEU A 84 13.31 -4.61 5.70
N ALA A 85 13.61 -5.28 6.82
CA ALA A 85 14.03 -6.68 6.81
C ALA A 85 12.95 -7.62 6.25
N GLU A 86 11.69 -7.43 6.67
CA GLU A 86 10.55 -8.20 6.16
C GLU A 86 10.31 -7.94 4.66
N MET A 87 10.38 -6.69 4.21
CA MET A 87 10.22 -6.33 2.80
C MET A 87 11.32 -6.92 1.92
N ALA A 88 12.57 -6.91 2.39
CA ALA A 88 13.69 -7.52 1.68
C ALA A 88 13.63 -9.06 1.63
N ALA A 89 13.07 -9.69 2.68
CA ALA A 89 12.91 -11.14 2.74
C ALA A 89 11.73 -11.64 1.90
N ASN A 90 10.58 -11.00 2.01
CA ASN A 90 9.35 -11.43 1.35
C ASN A 90 9.19 -10.90 -0.06
N ARG A 91 9.88 -9.80 -0.41
CA ARG A 91 9.92 -9.16 -1.73
C ARG A 91 8.54 -9.14 -2.40
N PRO A 92 7.61 -8.26 -2.00
CA PRO A 92 6.27 -8.23 -2.58
C PRO A 92 6.29 -8.18 -4.11
N ARG A 93 5.27 -8.73 -4.75
CA ARG A 93 5.08 -8.60 -6.19
C ARG A 93 4.71 -7.16 -6.57
N ILE A 94 3.84 -6.54 -5.77
CA ILE A 94 3.35 -5.18 -5.96
C ILE A 94 3.44 -4.41 -4.65
N ILE A 95 3.89 -3.16 -4.76
CA ILE A 95 3.81 -2.15 -3.70
C ILE A 95 2.85 -1.04 -4.16
N LEU A 96 1.84 -0.75 -3.34
CA LEU A 96 0.94 0.39 -3.53
C LEU A 96 1.31 1.51 -2.57
N VAL A 97 1.44 2.73 -3.07
CA VAL A 97 1.68 3.94 -2.26
C VAL A 97 0.48 4.88 -2.41
N ALA A 98 -0.25 5.13 -1.32
CA ALA A 98 -1.39 6.04 -1.33
C ALA A 98 -0.98 7.52 -1.42
N ARG A 99 -1.92 8.36 -1.86
CA ARG A 99 -1.81 9.81 -1.98
C ARG A 99 -3.08 10.48 -1.50
N ASN A 100 -2.96 11.73 -1.06
CA ASN A 100 -4.07 12.55 -0.57
C ASN A 100 -4.82 11.91 0.61
N ASP A 101 -4.10 11.15 1.45
CA ASP A 101 -4.62 10.38 2.59
C ASP A 101 -4.02 10.83 3.93
N ALA A 102 -3.64 12.11 4.05
CA ALA A 102 -3.10 12.65 5.29
C ALA A 102 -4.10 12.49 6.45
N MET A 103 -3.64 11.85 7.53
CA MET A 103 -4.37 11.72 8.80
C MET A 103 -3.54 12.30 9.96
N PRO A 104 -3.46 13.64 10.11
CA PRO A 104 -2.57 14.26 11.10
C PRO A 104 -2.86 13.88 12.55
N TRP A 105 -4.11 13.55 12.88
CA TRP A 105 -4.49 13.09 14.22
C TRP A 105 -4.03 11.64 14.52
N VAL A 106 -3.58 10.90 13.49
CA VAL A 106 -3.01 9.55 13.65
C VAL A 106 -1.48 9.61 13.59
N SER A 107 -0.92 10.33 12.60
CA SER A 107 0.53 10.34 12.35
C SER A 107 1.31 11.42 13.12
N GLY A 108 0.63 12.45 13.65
CA GLY A 108 1.29 13.62 14.26
C GLY A 108 1.91 14.60 13.24
N THR A 109 1.81 14.31 11.93
CA THR A 109 2.36 15.12 10.85
C THR A 109 1.30 15.46 9.79
N GLN A 110 1.54 16.50 9.00
CA GLN A 110 0.70 16.85 7.85
C GLN A 110 0.99 16.00 6.60
N ASP A 111 1.94 15.06 6.70
CA ASP A 111 2.32 14.20 5.59
C ASP A 111 1.24 13.17 5.28
N ASP A 112 0.86 13.10 4.01
CA ASP A 112 0.16 11.95 3.44
C ASP A 112 1.14 10.79 3.21
N SER A 113 0.62 9.66 2.75
CA SER A 113 1.43 8.46 2.53
C SER A 113 2.53 8.66 1.50
N GLN A 114 2.30 9.44 0.45
CA GLN A 114 3.33 9.75 -0.55
C GLN A 114 4.43 10.63 0.04
N ALA A 115 4.10 11.71 0.74
CA ALA A 115 5.09 12.56 1.40
C ALA A 115 5.90 11.77 2.44
N ALA A 116 5.25 10.86 3.17
CA ALA A 116 5.93 9.95 4.10
C ALA A 116 6.87 8.98 3.38
N PHE A 117 6.46 8.43 2.24
CA PHE A 117 7.29 7.58 1.40
C PHE A 117 8.54 8.31 0.89
N GLU A 118 8.39 9.55 0.40
CA GLU A 118 9.51 10.37 -0.06
C GLU A 118 10.54 10.67 1.04
N LYS A 119 10.08 10.81 2.29
CA LYS A 119 10.95 11.09 3.44
C LYS A 119 11.61 9.84 4.04
N PHE A 120 11.03 8.66 3.84
CA PHE A 120 11.59 7.41 4.35
C PHE A 120 12.64 6.83 3.38
N LEU A 121 13.80 7.50 3.31
CA LEU A 121 14.83 7.23 2.30
C LEU A 121 15.25 5.75 2.16
N PRO A 122 15.49 4.97 3.24
CA PRO A 122 15.82 3.55 3.10
C PRO A 122 14.74 2.74 2.38
N PHE A 123 13.46 3.00 2.66
CA PHE A 123 12.37 2.31 1.98
C PHE A 123 12.23 2.78 0.54
N LYS A 124 12.33 4.09 0.29
CA LYS A 124 12.34 4.65 -1.06
C LYS A 124 13.45 4.04 -1.92
N GLN A 125 14.67 3.95 -1.40
CA GLN A 125 15.81 3.36 -2.10
C GLN A 125 15.57 1.88 -2.44
N PHE A 126 14.98 1.10 -1.53
CA PHE A 126 14.58 -0.29 -1.79
C PHE A 126 13.56 -0.40 -2.92
N VAL A 127 12.55 0.48 -2.94
CA VAL A 127 11.53 0.48 -3.99
C VAL A 127 12.15 0.88 -5.34
N GLU A 128 12.94 1.97 -5.39
CA GLU A 128 13.54 2.45 -6.63
C GLU A 128 14.57 1.47 -7.23
N SER A 129 15.26 0.70 -6.39
CA SER A 129 16.23 -0.29 -6.84
C SER A 129 15.56 -1.52 -7.45
N GLU A 130 14.53 -2.08 -6.81
CA GLU A 130 13.94 -3.37 -7.17
C GLU A 130 12.59 -3.29 -7.92
N TYR A 131 11.94 -2.12 -7.93
CA TYR A 131 10.60 -1.92 -8.47
C TYR A 131 10.57 -0.78 -9.48
N GLU A 132 9.60 -0.82 -10.38
CA GLU A 132 9.34 0.24 -11.35
C GLU A 132 7.91 0.75 -11.24
N PRO A 133 7.69 2.07 -11.40
CA PRO A 133 6.35 2.63 -11.40
C PRO A 133 5.65 2.27 -12.72
N VAL A 134 4.58 1.48 -12.65
CA VAL A 134 3.86 1.00 -13.85
C VAL A 134 2.56 1.77 -14.12
N GLY A 135 2.09 2.54 -13.15
CA GLY A 135 0.86 3.30 -13.29
C GLY A 135 0.23 3.69 -11.97
N GLN A 136 -1.09 3.90 -12.03
CA GLN A 136 -1.89 4.32 -10.90
C GLN A 136 -3.25 3.63 -10.92
N VAL A 137 -3.77 3.30 -9.74
CA VAL A 137 -5.15 2.85 -9.54
C VAL A 137 -5.78 3.74 -8.47
N ALA A 138 -6.81 4.49 -8.87
CA ALA A 138 -7.40 5.54 -8.03
C ALA A 138 -6.33 6.44 -7.40
N GLN A 139 -6.23 6.47 -6.07
CA GLN A 139 -5.26 7.27 -5.32
C GLN A 139 -3.89 6.61 -5.13
N PHE A 140 -3.72 5.35 -5.54
CA PHE A 140 -2.49 4.59 -5.34
C PHE A 140 -1.55 4.68 -6.55
N THR A 141 -0.28 4.98 -6.29
CA THR A 141 0.82 4.72 -7.23
C THR A 141 1.19 3.24 -7.15
N ILE A 142 1.34 2.58 -8.29
CA ILE A 142 1.67 1.15 -8.38
C ILE A 142 3.15 1.00 -8.72
N TYR A 143 3.86 0.26 -7.87
CA TYR A 143 5.22 -0.20 -8.11
C TYR A 143 5.23 -1.72 -8.28
N GLU A 144 5.63 -2.18 -9.46
CA GLU A 144 5.79 -3.61 -9.75
C GLU A 144 7.25 -4.01 -9.63
N ARG A 145 7.49 -5.20 -9.06
CA ARG A 145 8.84 -5.75 -8.92
C ARG A 145 9.42 -6.03 -10.31
N LYS A 146 10.62 -5.50 -10.59
CA LYS A 146 11.31 -5.70 -11.86
C LYS A 146 11.54 -7.20 -12.10
N ALA A 147 11.40 -7.64 -13.35
CA ALA A 147 11.83 -8.98 -13.72
C ALA A 147 13.34 -9.10 -13.46
N GLN A 148 13.75 -10.07 -12.64
CA GLN A 148 15.16 -10.39 -12.53
C GLN A 148 15.63 -10.88 -13.90
N ALA A 149 16.67 -10.25 -14.45
CA ALA A 149 17.40 -10.84 -15.56
C ALA A 149 17.93 -12.19 -15.05
N SER A 150 17.39 -13.28 -15.58
CA SER A 150 17.88 -14.63 -15.30
C SER A 150 19.39 -14.61 -15.51
N SER A 151 20.12 -14.67 -14.41
CA SER A 151 21.55 -14.93 -14.45
C SER A 151 21.64 -16.41 -14.77
N GLU A 152 21.63 -16.76 -16.06
CA GLU A 152 22.04 -18.07 -16.52
C GLU A 152 23.48 -18.30 -16.03
N GLN A 153 23.61 -19.23 -15.10
CA GLN A 153 24.87 -19.89 -14.75
C GLN A 153 24.91 -21.25 -15.46
#